data_AF-A0A6P8INR4-F1
#
_entry.id   AF-A0A6P8INR4-F1
#
_cell.length_a   1.000
_cell.length_b   1.000
_cell.length_c   1.000
_cell.angle_alpha   90.00
_cell.angle_beta   90.00
_cell.angle_gamma   90.00
#
_symmetry.space_group_name_H-M   'P 1'
#
loop_
_entity.id
_entity.type
_entity.pdbx_description
1 polymer ?
#
loop_
_entity_poly.entity_id
_entity_poly.type
_entity_poly.pdbx_seq_one_letter_code
_entity_poly.pdbx_strand_id
1 'polypeptide(L)'
;MRFLSVGVLVIHFYIFHACEKYSFVKEQDVEFKDHVITTMTTPYVEMCWDKCVWIMNCFSINVRMNNFGMVECELNNSSKKASPGSLVPTQGSQYHQMKEINDCDNVECKIKEKLPDEWYRLGNSVIKMFHENKTWMDAQTHCQTMGGDLLSIGTAYENNFVKDVLIKKEKGDDLPGIVRYWPLDGSDDDVKLVGTPATPRYEALDGENALYFPGFRTYAEVPAVVFNPEGFTFMLWVKPANQSAHALCIYSDWYSPHTFILALYRNYKSIFFWLRGEDGNQVSTYYLNIAMDGWNHIAVTWNKTESLVKVALNGTVKQTTTSTLKADIRRTAHNIYHLGIKSDELPTIKNDYTFHGHMKHLMVFNKTLNVEEIQKAMYYREDGPWIGLSVQNNTNTFKWSDGTNTQFMDQMEQLPSYQPNPSLSGRKCALFGRNGKWFDKFCSEKRSYICKKPFV
;
A
#
# COMPACT_ATOMS: atom_id res chain seq x y z
N MET A 1 22.86 -12.51 66.74
CA MET A 1 22.07 -13.13 65.66
C MET A 1 20.69 -12.50 65.65
N ARG A 2 20.40 -11.64 64.67
CA ARG A 2 19.06 -11.09 64.41
C ARG A 2 18.49 -11.87 63.22
N PHE A 3 17.34 -12.51 63.39
CA PHE A 3 16.56 -13.02 62.27
C PHE A 3 15.45 -12.01 61.96
N LEU A 4 15.56 -11.40 60.77
CA LEU A 4 14.57 -10.50 60.18
C LEU A 4 13.41 -11.32 59.60
N SER A 5 12.20 -10.82 59.80
CA SER A 5 10.99 -11.31 59.13
C SER A 5 11.05 -10.99 57.63
N VAL A 6 10.77 -12.00 56.80
CA VAL A 6 10.62 -11.83 55.35
C VAL A 6 9.17 -11.44 55.09
N GLY A 7 8.93 -10.14 54.86
CA GLY A 7 7.68 -9.64 54.31
C GLY A 7 7.64 -9.90 52.80
N VAL A 8 6.67 -10.69 52.34
CA VAL A 8 6.40 -10.89 50.91
C VAL A 8 5.80 -9.59 50.37
N LEU A 9 6.61 -8.83 49.65
CA LEU A 9 6.16 -7.68 48.88
C LEU A 9 5.48 -8.21 47.61
N VAL A 10 4.14 -8.23 47.60
CA VAL A 10 3.37 -8.49 46.38
C VAL A 10 3.57 -7.29 45.46
N ILE A 11 4.54 -7.39 44.56
CA ILE A 11 4.72 -6.45 43.47
C ILE A 11 3.54 -6.69 42.52
N HIS A 12 2.55 -5.80 42.55
CA HIS A 12 1.65 -5.63 41.42
C HIS A 12 2.52 -5.22 40.22
N PHE A 13 2.74 -6.16 39.32
CA PHE A 13 3.25 -5.87 37.98
C PHE A 13 2.20 -5.05 37.25
N TYR A 14 2.23 -3.74 37.42
CA TYR A 14 1.60 -2.80 36.49
C TYR A 14 2.40 -2.85 35.20
N ILE A 15 1.94 -3.67 34.27
CA ILE A 15 2.37 -3.59 32.89
C ILE A 15 1.73 -2.30 32.32
N PHE A 16 2.50 -1.20 32.33
CA PHE A 16 2.16 -0.01 31.56
C PHE A 16 2.33 -0.34 30.07
N HIS A 17 1.27 -0.81 29.42
CA HIS A 17 1.15 -0.76 27.97
C HIS A 17 0.21 0.41 27.62
N ALA A 18 0.82 1.51 27.17
CA ALA A 18 0.23 2.71 26.58
C ALA A 18 -0.76 3.53 27.46
N CYS A 19 -0.54 4.84 27.54
CA CYS A 19 -1.49 5.81 28.10
C CYS A 19 -2.71 5.97 27.17
N GLU A 20 -3.52 4.93 27.03
CA GLU A 20 -4.72 4.96 26.21
C GLU A 20 -5.94 4.44 26.98
N LYS A 21 -7.09 5.08 26.75
CA LYS A 21 -8.34 4.75 27.46
C LYS A 21 -9.47 4.57 26.45
N TYR A 22 -10.14 3.43 26.51
CA TYR A 22 -11.33 3.13 25.71
C TYR A 22 -12.37 2.38 26.55
N SER A 23 -13.62 2.42 26.12
CA SER A 23 -14.74 1.77 26.81
C SER A 23 -15.82 1.43 25.81
N PHE A 24 -16.64 0.42 26.13
CA PHE A 24 -17.74 -0.03 25.31
C PHE A 24 -19.06 0.01 26.10
N VAL A 25 -20.14 0.37 25.41
CA VAL A 25 -21.51 0.11 25.88
C VAL A 25 -21.98 -1.21 25.28
N LYS A 26 -22.82 -1.93 26.03
CA LYS A 26 -23.41 -3.20 25.61
C LYS A 26 -24.93 -3.13 25.57
N GLU A 27 -25.51 -3.74 24.55
CA GLU A 27 -26.95 -3.98 24.40
C GLU A 27 -27.19 -5.49 24.41
N GLN A 28 -28.08 -5.95 25.29
CA GLN A 28 -28.37 -7.37 25.47
C GLN A 28 -29.40 -7.86 24.44
N ASP A 29 -29.34 -9.15 24.15
CA ASP A 29 -30.28 -9.89 23.30
C ASP A 29 -30.44 -9.28 21.91
N VAL A 30 -29.34 -8.76 21.37
CA VAL A 30 -29.26 -8.20 20.01
C VAL A 30 -27.95 -8.61 19.34
N GLU A 31 -27.98 -8.63 18.02
CA GLU A 31 -26.84 -8.93 17.17
C GLU A 31 -26.88 -8.03 15.93
N PHE A 32 -25.71 -7.62 15.46
CA PHE A 32 -25.55 -6.78 14.30
C PHE A 32 -25.14 -7.61 13.07
N LYS A 33 -26.01 -7.68 12.08
CA LYS A 33 -25.87 -8.57 10.91
C LYS A 33 -25.23 -7.87 9.71
N ASP A 34 -24.73 -8.68 8.76
CA ASP A 34 -24.22 -8.26 7.44
C ASP A 34 -23.00 -7.31 7.44
N HIS A 35 -22.31 -7.19 8.57
CA HIS A 35 -21.17 -6.29 8.74
C HIS A 35 -19.92 -6.97 9.32
N VAL A 36 -19.91 -8.29 9.49
CA VAL A 36 -18.81 -9.04 10.10
C VAL A 36 -17.57 -9.02 9.20
N ILE A 37 -16.46 -8.53 9.75
CA ILE A 37 -15.13 -8.51 9.12
C ILE A 37 -14.40 -9.81 9.43
N THR A 38 -14.44 -10.21 10.70
CA THR A 38 -13.70 -11.36 11.21
C THR A 38 -14.33 -11.85 12.51
N THR A 39 -14.17 -13.14 12.77
CA THR A 39 -14.64 -13.81 13.99
C THR A 39 -13.44 -14.31 14.77
N MET A 40 -13.49 -14.18 16.09
CA MET A 40 -12.47 -14.71 16.98
C MET A 40 -13.08 -15.33 18.23
N THR A 41 -12.33 -16.21 18.87
CA THR A 41 -12.68 -16.78 20.18
C THR A 41 -11.61 -16.42 21.19
N THR A 42 -12.01 -15.84 22.31
CA THR A 42 -11.13 -15.37 23.38
C THR A 42 -11.66 -15.83 24.74
N PRO A 43 -10.80 -15.90 25.77
CA PRO A 43 -11.27 -16.17 27.14
C PRO A 43 -12.05 -14.99 27.76
N TYR A 44 -11.81 -13.76 27.28
CA TYR A 44 -12.36 -12.53 27.86
C TYR A 44 -12.84 -11.56 26.77
N VAL A 45 -13.92 -10.83 27.03
CA VAL A 45 -14.52 -9.87 26.08
C VAL A 45 -13.63 -8.67 25.83
N GLU A 46 -12.81 -8.28 26.81
CA GLU A 46 -11.86 -7.18 26.74
C GLU A 46 -10.81 -7.40 25.65
N MET A 47 -10.46 -8.66 25.34
CA MET A 47 -9.57 -8.96 24.22
C MET A 47 -10.24 -8.67 22.87
N CYS A 48 -11.56 -8.83 22.77
CA CYS A 48 -12.32 -8.43 21.58
C CYS A 48 -12.38 -6.92 21.45
N TRP A 49 -12.59 -6.21 22.57
CA TRP A 49 -12.57 -4.76 22.61
C TRP A 49 -11.21 -4.21 22.14
N ASP A 50 -10.12 -4.71 22.71
CA ASP A 50 -8.76 -4.33 22.31
C ASP A 50 -8.53 -4.57 20.82
N LYS A 51 -8.87 -5.76 20.31
CA LYS A 51 -8.72 -6.06 18.88
C LYS A 51 -9.53 -5.11 18.00
N CYS A 52 -10.76 -4.79 18.39
CA CYS A 52 -11.59 -3.85 17.65
C CYS A 52 -11.02 -2.44 17.66
N VAL A 53 -10.43 -1.97 18.77
CA VAL A 53 -9.77 -0.66 18.83
C VAL A 53 -8.65 -0.57 17.79
N TRP A 54 -7.82 -1.61 17.67
CA TRP A 54 -6.65 -1.61 16.81
C TRP A 54 -6.91 -2.00 15.34
N ILE A 55 -8.02 -2.66 15.05
CA ILE A 55 -8.48 -2.87 13.68
C ILE A 55 -9.24 -1.62 13.25
N MET A 56 -8.60 -0.74 12.47
CA MET A 56 -9.12 0.61 12.16
C MET A 56 -10.55 0.60 11.60
N ASN A 57 -10.90 -0.40 10.78
CA ASN A 57 -12.22 -0.55 10.19
C ASN A 57 -13.23 -1.32 11.07
N CYS A 58 -12.92 -1.65 12.33
CA CYS A 58 -13.88 -2.20 13.29
C CYS A 58 -14.57 -1.08 14.07
N PHE A 59 -15.90 -1.08 14.10
CA PHE A 59 -16.71 -0.04 14.76
C PHE A 59 -17.70 -0.58 15.80
N SER A 60 -17.99 -1.88 15.76
CA SER A 60 -18.83 -2.55 16.75
C SER A 60 -18.50 -4.04 16.80
N ILE A 61 -19.06 -4.75 17.77
CA ILE A 61 -18.74 -6.17 18.04
C ILE A 61 -20.03 -6.90 18.44
N ASN A 62 -20.27 -8.08 17.87
CA ASN A 62 -21.21 -9.03 18.45
C ASN A 62 -20.45 -9.96 19.39
N VAL A 63 -21.01 -10.23 20.57
CA VAL A 63 -20.39 -11.06 21.60
C VAL A 63 -21.38 -12.12 22.05
N ARG A 64 -20.94 -13.38 22.03
CA ARG A 64 -21.71 -14.55 22.49
C ARG A 64 -20.83 -15.50 23.29
N MET A 65 -21.44 -16.29 24.15
CA MET A 65 -20.74 -17.35 24.89
C MET A 65 -20.95 -18.67 24.17
N ASN A 66 -19.86 -19.37 23.85
CA ASN A 66 -19.96 -20.69 23.25
C ASN A 66 -20.13 -21.80 24.31
N ASN A 67 -20.35 -23.04 23.85
CA ASN A 67 -20.60 -24.19 24.72
C ASN A 67 -19.42 -24.55 25.64
N PHE A 68 -18.20 -24.05 25.34
CA PHE A 68 -17.01 -24.26 26.16
C PHE A 68 -16.79 -23.15 27.19
N GLY A 69 -17.72 -22.19 27.27
CA GLY A 69 -17.56 -21.02 28.11
C GLY A 69 -16.48 -20.05 27.61
N MET A 70 -16.19 -20.04 26.31
CA MET A 70 -15.32 -19.04 25.70
C MET A 70 -16.17 -17.96 25.01
N VAL A 71 -15.63 -16.76 24.98
CA VAL A 71 -16.24 -15.60 24.33
C VAL A 71 -15.97 -15.68 22.83
N GLU A 72 -17.03 -15.77 22.04
CA GLU A 72 -16.95 -15.65 20.59
C GLU A 72 -17.38 -14.25 20.18
N CYS A 73 -16.51 -13.58 19.43
CA CYS A 73 -16.68 -12.19 19.03
C CYS A 73 -16.62 -12.06 17.52
N GLU A 74 -17.60 -11.37 16.94
CA GLU A 74 -17.58 -10.92 15.55
C GLU A 74 -17.31 -9.43 15.51
N LEU A 75 -16.22 -9.03 14.86
CA LEU A 75 -15.86 -7.63 14.67
C LEU A 75 -16.57 -7.07 13.44
N ASN A 76 -17.24 -5.93 13.59
CA ASN A 76 -18.10 -5.37 12.55
C ASN A 76 -17.55 -4.08 11.93
N ASN A 77 -17.72 -3.90 10.62
CA ASN A 77 -17.30 -2.69 9.88
C ASN A 77 -18.33 -1.55 9.82
N SER A 78 -19.36 -1.64 10.63
CA SER A 78 -20.37 -0.60 10.76
C SER A 78 -20.83 -0.47 12.21
N SER A 79 -21.70 0.50 12.45
CA SER A 79 -22.32 0.79 13.74
C SER A 79 -23.82 0.86 13.59
N LYS A 80 -24.56 0.73 14.70
CA LYS A 80 -26.01 0.95 14.72
C LYS A 80 -26.43 2.36 14.28
N LYS A 81 -25.57 3.38 14.43
CA LYS A 81 -25.89 4.73 13.93
C LYS A 81 -25.80 4.80 12.41
N ALA A 82 -24.81 4.14 11.81
CA ALA A 82 -24.64 4.12 10.36
C ALA A 82 -25.63 3.17 9.66
N SER A 83 -25.98 2.06 10.30
CA SER A 83 -26.84 1.01 9.72
C SER A 83 -27.87 0.52 10.76
N PRO A 84 -28.87 1.35 11.12
CA PRO A 84 -29.81 1.03 12.19
C PRO A 84 -30.66 -0.22 11.91
N GLY A 85 -30.90 -0.55 10.63
CA GLY A 85 -31.64 -1.74 10.23
C GLY A 85 -30.90 -3.06 10.42
N SER A 86 -29.59 -3.03 10.68
CA SER A 86 -28.77 -4.24 10.82
C SER A 86 -28.74 -4.78 12.25
N LEU A 87 -29.31 -4.07 13.23
CA LEU A 87 -29.39 -4.52 14.63
C LEU A 87 -30.67 -5.33 14.85
N VAL A 88 -30.53 -6.63 15.08
CA VAL A 88 -31.62 -7.60 15.11
C VAL A 88 -31.71 -8.26 16.49
N PRO A 89 -32.92 -8.44 17.06
CA PRO A 89 -33.12 -9.20 18.29
C PRO A 89 -32.56 -10.63 18.17
N THR A 90 -31.63 -10.98 19.04
CA THR A 90 -30.98 -12.29 19.06
C THR A 90 -30.67 -12.68 20.50
N GLN A 91 -31.45 -13.59 21.05
CA GLN A 91 -31.33 -14.00 22.45
C GLN A 91 -29.95 -14.60 22.75
N GLY A 92 -29.31 -14.16 23.84
CA GLY A 92 -27.99 -14.64 24.25
C GLY A 92 -26.80 -14.01 23.50
N SER A 93 -27.06 -13.12 22.55
CA SER A 93 -26.04 -12.27 21.92
C SER A 93 -26.00 -10.88 22.56
N GLN A 94 -24.85 -10.22 22.47
CA GLN A 94 -24.68 -8.84 22.90
C GLN A 94 -24.03 -8.02 21.80
N TYR A 95 -24.59 -6.85 21.52
CA TYR A 95 -23.95 -5.85 20.67
C TYR A 95 -23.12 -4.90 21.53
N HIS A 96 -21.87 -4.66 21.14
CA HIS A 96 -20.94 -3.76 21.83
C HIS A 96 -20.47 -2.68 20.86
N GLN A 97 -20.42 -1.43 21.33
CA GLN A 97 -19.84 -0.32 20.57
C GLN A 97 -19.09 0.64 21.50
N MET A 98 -18.15 1.40 20.95
CA MET A 98 -17.35 2.32 21.75
C MET A 98 -18.22 3.42 22.40
N LYS A 99 -17.83 3.79 23.61
CA LYS A 99 -18.48 4.82 24.43
C LYS A 99 -17.57 6.04 24.54
N GLU A 100 -18.18 7.22 24.60
CA GLU A 100 -17.51 8.44 25.07
C GLU A 100 -16.99 8.31 26.50
N ILE A 101 -15.83 8.92 26.72
CA ILE A 101 -15.14 8.96 28.01
C ILE A 101 -14.89 10.42 28.34
N ASN A 102 -15.41 10.88 29.47
CA ASN A 102 -15.36 12.29 29.88
C ASN A 102 -14.11 12.65 30.69
N ASP A 103 -13.28 11.66 31.04
CA ASP A 103 -12.12 11.79 31.91
C ASP A 103 -10.89 11.27 31.15
N CYS A 104 -10.35 12.14 30.30
CA CYS A 104 -9.21 11.88 29.42
C CYS A 104 -8.03 12.81 29.76
N ASP A 105 -8.04 13.39 30.95
CA ASP A 105 -7.00 14.31 31.39
C ASP A 105 -5.66 13.56 31.46
N ASN A 106 -4.74 13.91 30.56
CA ASN A 106 -3.40 13.33 30.39
C ASN A 106 -3.33 11.95 29.69
N VAL A 107 -4.41 11.45 29.10
CA VAL A 107 -4.47 10.12 28.44
C VAL A 107 -5.22 10.21 27.12
N GLU A 108 -4.71 9.60 26.05
CA GLU A 108 -5.39 9.64 24.75
C GLU A 108 -6.61 8.70 24.76
N CYS A 109 -7.82 9.27 24.71
CA CYS A 109 -9.04 8.50 24.63
C CYS A 109 -9.33 8.05 23.20
N LYS A 110 -9.45 6.73 23.01
CA LYS A 110 -9.78 6.16 21.71
C LYS A 110 -11.29 5.96 21.62
N ILE A 111 -11.89 6.70 20.71
CA ILE A 111 -13.28 6.49 20.28
C ILE A 111 -13.34 6.55 18.76
N LYS A 112 -14.02 5.58 18.17
CA LYS A 112 -14.39 5.58 16.77
C LYS A 112 -15.82 5.10 16.59
N GLU A 113 -16.51 5.72 15.64
CA GLU A 113 -17.88 5.38 15.31
C GLU A 113 -18.10 5.67 13.84
N LYS A 114 -18.66 4.70 13.10
CA LYS A 114 -19.17 4.96 11.75
C LYS A 114 -20.49 5.71 11.89
N LEU A 115 -20.66 6.78 11.12
CA LEU A 115 -21.87 7.61 11.10
C LEU A 115 -22.57 7.46 9.74
N PRO A 116 -23.83 7.94 9.61
CA PRO A 116 -24.50 8.06 8.32
C PRO A 116 -23.68 8.87 7.31
N ASP A 117 -24.00 8.70 6.02
CA ASP A 117 -23.40 9.43 4.89
C ASP A 117 -21.86 9.36 4.84
N GLU A 118 -21.29 8.21 5.23
CA GLU A 118 -19.85 7.94 5.19
C GLU A 118 -19.00 8.92 6.02
N TRP A 119 -19.59 9.49 7.06
CA TRP A 119 -18.84 10.17 8.10
C TRP A 119 -18.26 9.16 9.09
N TYR A 120 -17.08 9.48 9.60
CA TYR A 120 -16.42 8.69 10.62
C TYR A 120 -16.04 9.58 11.78
N ARG A 121 -16.49 9.24 12.98
CA ARG A 121 -16.03 9.89 14.19
C ARG A 121 -14.71 9.28 14.62
N LEU A 122 -13.77 10.13 14.99
CA LEU A 122 -12.51 9.79 15.60
C LEU A 122 -12.22 10.81 16.71
N GLY A 123 -12.25 10.36 17.98
CA GLY A 123 -12.14 11.29 19.10
C GLY A 123 -13.27 12.33 19.10
N ASN A 124 -12.86 13.60 19.15
CA ASN A 124 -13.73 14.77 19.12
C ASN A 124 -13.87 15.37 17.71
N SER A 125 -13.55 14.61 16.68
CA SER A 125 -13.64 15.04 15.28
C SER A 125 -14.47 14.06 14.46
N VAL A 126 -15.04 14.55 13.38
CA VAL A 126 -15.59 13.73 12.30
C VAL A 126 -14.87 14.01 11.00
N ILE A 127 -14.60 12.95 10.27
CA ILE A 127 -13.85 12.98 9.01
C ILE A 127 -14.65 12.32 7.89
N LYS A 128 -14.50 12.84 6.68
CA LYS A 128 -15.11 12.30 5.47
C LYS A 128 -14.25 12.57 4.25
N MET A 129 -14.14 11.59 3.37
CA MET A 129 -13.53 11.73 2.04
C MET A 129 -14.59 12.17 1.02
N PHE A 130 -14.23 13.14 0.18
CA PHE A 130 -15.02 13.60 -0.95
C PHE A 130 -14.31 13.21 -2.24
N HIS A 131 -15.05 12.61 -3.17
CA HIS A 131 -14.51 12.09 -4.43
C HIS A 131 -14.49 13.10 -5.58
N GLU A 132 -15.07 14.28 -5.38
CA GLU A 132 -14.98 15.38 -6.35
C GLU A 132 -13.54 15.90 -6.45
N ASN A 133 -13.08 16.14 -7.67
CA ASN A 133 -11.74 16.66 -7.89
C ASN A 133 -11.71 18.20 -7.82
N LYS A 134 -11.05 18.73 -6.80
CA LYS A 134 -10.86 20.17 -6.56
C LYS A 134 -9.39 20.53 -6.40
N THR A 135 -9.04 21.79 -6.70
CA THR A 135 -7.71 22.30 -6.31
C THR A 135 -7.59 22.30 -4.79
N TRP A 136 -6.37 22.38 -4.26
CA TRP A 136 -6.20 22.37 -2.79
C TRP A 136 -6.99 23.51 -2.13
N MET A 137 -6.98 24.71 -2.73
CA MET A 137 -7.68 25.90 -2.18
C MET A 137 -9.20 25.77 -2.26
N ASP A 138 -9.73 25.25 -3.37
CA ASP A 138 -11.17 25.03 -3.53
C ASP A 138 -11.67 23.92 -2.58
N ALA A 139 -10.85 22.89 -2.38
CA ALA A 139 -11.14 21.81 -1.43
C ALA A 139 -11.17 22.32 0.02
N GLN A 140 -10.20 23.17 0.40
CA GLN A 140 -10.17 23.83 1.70
C GLN A 140 -11.43 24.68 1.93
N THR A 141 -11.75 25.53 0.95
CA THR A 141 -12.94 26.38 0.99
C THR A 141 -14.21 25.53 1.19
N HIS A 142 -14.33 24.41 0.47
CA HIS A 142 -15.45 23.49 0.64
C HIS A 142 -15.50 22.85 2.04
N CYS A 143 -14.38 22.44 2.62
CA CYS A 143 -14.39 21.93 4.00
C CYS A 143 -14.81 23.01 5.02
N GLN A 144 -14.41 24.26 4.78
CA GLN A 144 -14.75 25.41 5.63
C GLN A 144 -16.23 25.77 5.58
N THR A 145 -16.91 25.63 4.44
CA THR A 145 -18.37 25.84 4.37
C THR A 145 -19.16 24.84 5.22
N MET A 146 -18.56 23.70 5.58
CA MET A 146 -19.16 22.68 6.46
C MET A 146 -18.75 22.84 7.93
N GLY A 147 -18.07 23.94 8.30
CA GLY A 147 -17.61 24.20 9.66
C GLY A 147 -16.36 23.39 10.07
N GLY A 148 -15.57 22.96 9.09
CA GLY A 148 -14.30 22.25 9.30
C GLY A 148 -13.15 22.86 8.50
N ASP A 149 -12.13 22.05 8.26
CA ASP A 149 -11.06 22.34 7.30
C ASP A 149 -10.67 21.03 6.60
N LEU A 150 -9.71 21.08 5.68
CA LEU A 150 -9.03 19.89 5.21
C LEU A 150 -8.39 19.16 6.39
N LEU A 151 -8.35 17.83 6.28
CA LEU A 151 -7.87 16.94 7.34
C LEU A 151 -6.49 17.33 7.85
N SER A 152 -6.40 17.61 9.15
CA SER A 152 -5.16 17.58 9.93
C SER A 152 -4.98 16.23 10.62
N ILE A 153 -3.72 15.78 10.67
CA ILE A 153 -3.33 14.52 11.31
C ILE A 153 -2.39 14.83 12.48
N GLY A 154 -2.86 14.56 13.68
CA GLY A 154 -2.15 14.81 14.94
C GLY A 154 -1.60 13.55 15.61
N THR A 155 -1.99 12.34 15.19
CA THR A 155 -1.49 11.09 15.79
C THR A 155 -1.33 9.96 14.77
N ALA A 156 -0.55 8.93 15.13
CA ALA A 156 -0.33 7.77 14.28
C ALA A 156 -1.62 6.95 14.11
N TYR A 157 -2.48 6.99 15.12
CA TYR A 157 -3.81 6.38 15.08
C TYR A 157 -4.70 7.05 14.04
N GLU A 158 -4.71 8.39 13.97
CA GLU A 158 -5.41 9.12 12.89
C GLU A 158 -4.85 8.79 11.51
N ASN A 159 -3.52 8.74 11.35
CA ASN A 159 -2.88 8.39 10.07
C ASN A 159 -3.26 6.98 9.60
N ASN A 160 -3.21 6.00 10.51
CA ASN A 160 -3.58 4.61 10.22
C ASN A 160 -5.07 4.49 9.91
N PHE A 161 -5.93 5.23 10.63
CA PHE A 161 -7.35 5.26 10.32
C PHE A 161 -7.61 5.74 8.89
N VAL A 162 -7.00 6.85 8.48
CA VAL A 162 -7.14 7.37 7.11
C VAL A 162 -6.68 6.34 6.09
N LYS A 163 -5.50 5.76 6.29
CA LYS A 163 -4.95 4.71 5.42
C LYS A 163 -5.90 3.53 5.26
N ASP A 164 -6.37 2.96 6.36
CA ASP A 164 -7.05 1.67 6.36
C ASP A 164 -8.57 1.76 6.16
N VAL A 165 -9.18 2.92 6.43
CA VAL A 165 -10.63 3.13 6.32
C VAL A 165 -11.01 3.99 5.13
N LEU A 166 -10.27 5.08 4.85
CA LEU A 166 -10.65 6.02 3.78
C LEU A 166 -9.92 5.74 2.46
N ILE A 167 -8.66 5.29 2.52
CA ILE A 167 -7.80 5.15 1.33
C ILE A 167 -7.74 3.72 0.81
N LYS A 168 -7.90 2.72 1.68
CA LYS A 168 -7.75 1.31 1.34
C LYS A 168 -8.70 0.90 0.21
N LYS A 169 -8.17 0.85 -1.00
CA LYS A 169 -8.73 0.20 -2.19
C LYS A 169 -7.92 -1.06 -2.50
N GLU A 170 -8.48 -2.03 -3.22
CA GLU A 170 -7.69 -3.19 -3.64
C GLU A 170 -6.58 -2.75 -4.62
N LYS A 171 -5.57 -3.61 -4.79
CA LYS A 171 -4.29 -3.28 -5.43
C LYS A 171 -4.48 -2.90 -6.91
N GLY A 172 -4.69 -1.61 -7.18
CA GLY A 172 -4.65 -1.05 -8.54
C GLY A 172 -5.99 -0.85 -9.23
N ASP A 173 -7.13 -1.11 -8.58
CA ASP A 173 -8.46 -1.22 -9.24
C ASP A 173 -8.88 0.00 -10.09
N ASP A 174 -8.34 1.17 -9.78
CA ASP A 174 -8.62 2.42 -10.48
C ASP A 174 -7.59 2.78 -11.57
N LEU A 175 -6.64 1.89 -11.88
CA LEU A 175 -5.76 1.98 -13.04
C LEU A 175 -6.40 1.24 -14.22
N PRO A 176 -6.81 1.95 -15.30
CA PRO A 176 -7.47 1.31 -16.44
C PRO A 176 -6.62 0.21 -17.08
N GLY A 177 -7.19 -0.99 -17.18
CA GLY A 177 -6.56 -2.14 -17.81
C GLY A 177 -5.48 -2.82 -16.98
N ILE A 178 -5.33 -2.50 -15.69
CA ILE A 178 -4.48 -3.31 -14.80
C ILE A 178 -5.04 -4.74 -14.73
N VAL A 179 -4.14 -5.72 -14.75
CA VAL A 179 -4.46 -7.14 -14.59
C VAL A 179 -3.96 -7.62 -13.25
N ARG A 180 -2.72 -7.26 -12.91
CA ARG A 180 -2.08 -7.60 -11.62
C ARG A 180 -1.15 -6.49 -11.18
N TYR A 181 -1.10 -6.27 -9.88
CA TYR A 181 -0.16 -5.38 -9.22
C TYR A 181 0.40 -6.06 -7.96
N TRP A 182 1.69 -6.35 -7.99
CA TRP A 182 2.46 -6.82 -6.84
C TRP A 182 3.32 -5.67 -6.32
N PRO A 183 2.99 -5.07 -5.17
CA PRO A 183 3.87 -4.14 -4.47
C PRO A 183 5.30 -4.67 -4.25
N LEU A 184 5.45 -5.98 -4.02
CA LEU A 184 6.70 -6.65 -3.65
C LEU A 184 7.27 -6.12 -2.32
N ASP A 185 6.39 -5.84 -1.37
CA ASP A 185 6.69 -5.23 -0.06
C ASP A 185 6.45 -6.19 1.13
N GLY A 186 6.13 -7.45 0.83
CA GLY A 186 5.80 -8.51 1.79
C GLY A 186 4.30 -8.67 2.07
N SER A 187 3.46 -7.80 1.49
CA SER A 187 1.98 -7.91 1.56
C SER A 187 1.37 -8.76 0.44
N ASP A 188 2.19 -9.47 -0.33
CA ASP A 188 1.75 -10.28 -1.46
C ASP A 188 1.57 -11.74 -1.03
N ASP A 189 0.31 -12.19 -0.95
CA ASP A 189 -0.02 -13.54 -0.48
C ASP A 189 0.34 -14.64 -1.49
N ASP A 190 0.56 -14.27 -2.76
CA ASP A 190 0.82 -15.15 -3.90
C ASP A 190 2.26 -15.07 -4.45
N VAL A 191 3.14 -14.30 -3.80
CA VAL A 191 4.56 -14.20 -4.16
C VAL A 191 5.36 -15.19 -3.31
N LYS A 192 6.03 -16.15 -3.96
CA LYS A 192 6.85 -17.15 -3.28
C LYS A 192 8.33 -16.92 -3.49
N LEU A 193 9.08 -16.77 -2.40
CA LEU A 193 10.52 -16.54 -2.43
C LEU A 193 11.28 -17.87 -2.40
N VAL A 194 12.20 -18.08 -3.33
CA VAL A 194 12.92 -19.36 -3.49
C VAL A 194 14.42 -19.13 -3.71
N GLY A 195 15.25 -19.91 -3.01
CA GLY A 195 16.70 -19.89 -3.21
C GLY A 195 17.51 -20.62 -2.13
N THR A 196 18.71 -21.09 -2.49
CA THR A 196 19.73 -21.65 -1.59
C THR A 196 21.13 -21.26 -2.09
N PRO A 197 22.11 -20.87 -1.25
CA PRO A 197 22.11 -20.88 0.23
C PRO A 197 21.39 -19.68 0.88
N ALA A 198 21.00 -18.69 0.08
CA ALA A 198 20.22 -17.55 0.55
C ALA A 198 18.87 -17.52 -0.16
N THR A 199 17.87 -16.90 0.47
CA THR A 199 16.57 -16.61 -0.14
C THR A 199 16.44 -15.12 -0.41
N PRO A 200 15.66 -14.71 -1.42
CA PRO A 200 15.18 -13.33 -1.48
C PRO A 200 14.48 -12.96 -0.17
N ARG A 201 14.47 -11.68 0.16
CA ARG A 201 13.83 -11.16 1.39
C ARG A 201 13.31 -9.75 1.15
N TYR A 202 12.38 -9.31 1.99
CA TYR A 202 11.92 -7.93 1.98
C TYR A 202 12.81 -7.07 2.88
N GLU A 203 13.26 -5.93 2.39
CA GLU A 203 14.07 -4.97 3.13
C GLU A 203 13.44 -3.59 3.10
N ALA A 204 13.45 -2.90 4.23
CA ALA A 204 13.05 -1.50 4.30
C ALA A 204 14.13 -0.63 3.63
N LEU A 205 13.74 0.07 2.57
CA LEU A 205 14.60 0.92 1.75
C LEU A 205 13.83 2.14 1.27
N ASP A 206 14.41 3.34 1.41
CA ASP A 206 13.77 4.61 1.02
C ASP A 206 12.37 4.79 1.63
N GLY A 207 12.20 4.24 2.84
CA GLY A 207 10.97 4.30 3.63
C GLY A 207 9.84 3.37 3.19
N GLU A 208 10.09 2.39 2.32
CA GLU A 208 9.14 1.31 2.05
C GLU A 208 9.86 -0.04 1.94
N ASN A 209 9.13 -1.15 2.05
CA ASN A 209 9.73 -2.45 1.82
C ASN A 209 9.87 -2.72 0.32
N ALA A 210 11.00 -3.31 -0.07
CA ALA A 210 11.24 -3.78 -1.43
C ALA A 210 11.82 -5.21 -1.40
N LEU A 211 11.54 -5.98 -2.45
CA LEU A 211 12.08 -7.32 -2.60
C LEU A 211 13.56 -7.26 -3.00
N TYR A 212 14.42 -7.73 -2.10
CA TYR A 212 15.86 -7.82 -2.28
C TYR A 212 16.28 -9.22 -2.74
N PHE A 213 17.15 -9.24 -3.75
CA PHE A 213 17.83 -10.43 -4.24
C PHE A 213 19.31 -10.36 -3.87
N PRO A 214 19.86 -11.38 -3.16
CA PRO A 214 21.23 -11.37 -2.67
C PRO A 214 22.28 -11.76 -3.74
N GLY A 215 21.86 -12.15 -4.95
CA GLY A 215 22.79 -12.55 -6.02
C GLY A 215 23.26 -14.02 -5.96
N PHE A 216 22.42 -14.95 -5.48
CA PHE A 216 22.77 -16.37 -5.37
C PHE A 216 21.68 -17.31 -5.93
N ARG A 217 21.56 -17.41 -7.26
CA ARG A 217 20.62 -18.35 -7.92
C ARG A 217 19.20 -18.33 -7.28
N THR A 218 18.80 -17.14 -6.85
CA THR A 218 17.58 -16.86 -6.11
C THR A 218 16.54 -16.27 -7.04
N TYR A 219 15.28 -16.59 -6.80
CA TYR A 219 14.17 -16.05 -7.57
C TYR A 219 12.92 -15.93 -6.71
N ALA A 220 11.96 -15.16 -7.20
CA ALA A 220 10.60 -15.18 -6.70
C ALA A 220 9.66 -15.69 -7.80
N GLU A 221 8.65 -16.46 -7.41
CA GLU A 221 7.57 -16.95 -8.26
C GLU A 221 6.37 -16.02 -8.10
N VAL A 222 5.80 -15.58 -9.22
CA VAL A 222 4.52 -14.85 -9.28
C VAL A 222 3.55 -15.60 -10.19
N PRO A 223 2.23 -15.55 -9.95
CA PRO A 223 1.26 -16.15 -10.86
C PRO A 223 1.41 -15.60 -12.29
N ALA A 224 1.36 -16.50 -13.27
CA ALA A 224 1.42 -16.10 -14.66
C ALA A 224 0.21 -15.23 -15.03
N VAL A 225 0.48 -14.22 -15.86
CA VAL A 225 -0.54 -13.36 -16.45
C VAL A 225 -0.65 -13.65 -17.93
N VAL A 226 -1.87 -13.87 -18.40
CA VAL A 226 -2.16 -14.00 -19.82
C VAL A 226 -2.12 -12.60 -20.45
N PHE A 227 -1.13 -12.36 -21.31
CA PHE A 227 -1.04 -11.08 -22.02
C PHE A 227 -2.13 -10.95 -23.08
N ASN A 228 -2.62 -9.72 -23.25
CA ASN A 228 -3.55 -9.40 -24.33
C ASN A 228 -2.80 -9.45 -25.67
N PRO A 229 -3.26 -10.27 -26.64
CA PRO A 229 -2.64 -10.39 -27.96
C PRO A 229 -2.83 -9.16 -28.85
N GLU A 230 -3.58 -8.14 -28.46
CA GLU A 230 -3.66 -6.87 -29.21
C GLU A 230 -2.69 -5.80 -28.68
N GLY A 231 -2.32 -5.89 -27.41
CA GLY A 231 -1.40 -4.93 -26.79
C GLY A 231 -1.36 -5.08 -25.28
N PHE A 232 -0.17 -5.01 -24.69
CA PHE A 232 0.03 -5.11 -23.24
C PHE A 232 1.12 -4.16 -22.76
N THR A 233 1.16 -3.95 -21.44
CA THR A 233 2.26 -3.25 -20.77
C THR A 233 2.63 -4.02 -19.50
N PHE A 234 3.91 -4.15 -19.21
CA PHE A 234 4.32 -4.43 -17.84
C PHE A 234 5.39 -3.43 -17.42
N MET A 235 5.45 -3.15 -16.14
CA MET A 235 6.37 -2.17 -15.57
C MET A 235 6.72 -2.48 -14.13
N LEU A 236 7.91 -2.07 -13.72
CA LEU A 236 8.40 -2.23 -12.36
C LEU A 236 9.57 -1.27 -12.07
N TRP A 237 9.84 -1.07 -10.79
CA TRP A 237 11.06 -0.41 -10.33
C TRP A 237 12.14 -1.47 -10.06
N VAL A 238 13.35 -1.21 -10.55
CA VAL A 238 14.55 -2.02 -10.28
C VAL A 238 15.71 -1.14 -9.81
N LYS A 239 16.41 -1.59 -8.77
CA LYS A 239 17.66 -1.00 -8.28
C LYS A 239 18.76 -2.06 -8.34
N PRO A 240 19.37 -2.28 -9.52
CA PRO A 240 20.40 -3.28 -9.67
C PRO A 240 21.66 -2.84 -8.91
N ALA A 241 22.17 -3.72 -8.06
CA ALA A 241 23.46 -3.54 -7.41
C ALA A 241 24.57 -3.56 -8.46
N ASN A 242 25.64 -2.79 -8.24
CA ASN A 242 26.81 -2.81 -9.11
C ASN A 242 27.37 -4.23 -9.31
N GLN A 243 27.20 -5.13 -8.36
CA GLN A 243 27.66 -6.53 -8.38
C GLN A 243 26.80 -7.48 -9.23
N SER A 244 25.71 -7.03 -9.86
CA SER A 244 24.81 -7.82 -10.73
C SER A 244 25.45 -8.25 -12.06
N ALA A 245 26.61 -8.91 -12.00
CA ALA A 245 27.61 -8.93 -13.05
C ALA A 245 27.13 -9.42 -14.42
N HIS A 246 26.22 -10.38 -14.44
CA HIS A 246 25.66 -10.92 -15.66
C HIS A 246 24.15 -11.23 -15.52
N ALA A 247 23.42 -10.45 -14.69
CA ALA A 247 22.02 -10.67 -14.33
C ALA A 247 21.09 -10.91 -15.54
N LEU A 248 20.79 -12.17 -15.86
CA LEU A 248 20.03 -12.50 -17.08
C LEU A 248 18.55 -12.16 -17.00
N CYS A 249 17.93 -12.10 -15.82
CA CYS A 249 16.48 -11.95 -15.74
C CYS A 249 16.03 -11.04 -14.60
N ILE A 250 15.15 -10.12 -14.96
CA ILE A 250 14.36 -9.27 -14.05
C ILE A 250 12.98 -9.90 -13.90
N TYR A 251 12.25 -10.11 -15.00
CA TYR A 251 10.89 -10.63 -15.03
C TYR A 251 10.68 -11.44 -16.32
N SER A 252 10.21 -12.68 -16.23
CA SER A 252 10.31 -13.60 -17.37
C SER A 252 9.42 -14.83 -17.28
N ASP A 253 9.00 -15.31 -18.45
CA ASP A 253 8.42 -16.63 -18.68
C ASP A 253 9.53 -17.62 -19.05
N TRP A 254 10.12 -18.26 -18.04
CA TRP A 254 11.41 -18.96 -18.16
C TRP A 254 11.36 -20.32 -18.86
N TYR A 255 10.24 -21.03 -18.83
CA TYR A 255 10.22 -22.42 -19.28
C TYR A 255 10.08 -22.52 -20.80
N SER A 256 10.80 -23.44 -21.42
CA SER A 256 10.60 -23.69 -22.85
C SER A 256 9.23 -24.36 -23.02
N PRO A 257 8.35 -23.78 -23.84
CA PRO A 257 8.61 -22.71 -24.77
C PRO A 257 8.36 -21.30 -24.18
N HIS A 258 9.42 -20.48 -24.11
CA HIS A 258 9.41 -19.17 -23.45
C HIS A 258 8.61 -18.13 -24.25
N THR A 259 7.79 -17.33 -23.57
CA THR A 259 7.06 -16.23 -24.23
C THR A 259 7.85 -14.93 -24.24
N PHE A 260 8.48 -14.55 -23.12
CA PHE A 260 9.19 -13.28 -22.97
C PHE A 260 10.27 -13.34 -21.89
N ILE A 261 11.24 -12.44 -21.98
CA ILE A 261 12.24 -12.17 -20.93
C ILE A 261 12.51 -10.67 -20.91
N LEU A 262 12.40 -10.07 -19.72
CA LEU A 262 13.05 -8.81 -19.37
C LEU A 262 14.34 -9.13 -18.60
N ALA A 263 15.43 -8.53 -19.03
CA ALA A 263 16.78 -8.84 -18.58
C ALA A 263 17.63 -7.59 -18.40
N LEU A 264 18.72 -7.72 -17.64
CA LEU A 264 19.83 -6.78 -17.68
C LEU A 264 20.96 -7.35 -18.50
N TYR A 265 21.55 -6.54 -19.38
CA TYR A 265 22.74 -6.91 -20.11
C TYR A 265 23.87 -5.95 -19.70
N ARG A 266 24.62 -6.37 -18.66
CA ARG A 266 25.50 -5.49 -17.87
C ARG A 266 26.73 -5.00 -18.60
N ASN A 267 27.32 -5.76 -19.55
CA ASN A 267 28.44 -5.27 -20.37
C ASN A 267 28.13 -3.91 -21.01
N TYR A 268 26.84 -3.59 -21.18
CA TYR A 268 26.35 -2.37 -21.77
C TYR A 268 25.46 -1.54 -20.83
N LYS A 269 25.34 -1.91 -19.53
CA LYS A 269 24.41 -1.30 -18.56
C LYS A 269 23.03 -1.07 -19.20
N SER A 270 22.47 -2.15 -19.74
CA SER A 270 21.32 -2.07 -20.65
C SER A 270 20.15 -2.92 -20.22
N ILE A 271 18.97 -2.46 -20.58
CA ILE A 271 17.73 -3.23 -20.54
C ILE A 271 17.67 -4.04 -21.82
N PHE A 272 17.44 -5.34 -21.68
CA PHE A 272 17.13 -6.21 -22.80
C PHE A 272 15.72 -6.75 -22.62
N PHE A 273 14.90 -6.63 -23.65
CA PHE A 273 13.61 -7.29 -23.71
C PHE A 273 13.48 -8.05 -25.02
N TRP A 274 12.96 -9.27 -24.93
CA TRP A 274 12.56 -10.04 -26.10
C TRP A 274 11.16 -10.63 -25.91
N LEU A 275 10.47 -10.85 -27.02
CA LEU A 275 9.12 -11.39 -27.09
C LEU A 275 9.02 -12.38 -28.25
N ARG A 276 8.34 -13.50 -28.03
CA ARG A 276 8.19 -14.59 -29.01
C ARG A 276 6.75 -14.70 -29.52
N GLY A 277 6.59 -14.79 -30.84
CA GLY A 277 5.32 -15.09 -31.49
C GLY A 277 5.00 -16.58 -31.49
N GLU A 278 3.74 -16.93 -31.78
CA GLU A 278 3.30 -18.32 -31.94
C GLU A 278 4.01 -19.04 -33.11
N ASP A 279 4.35 -18.29 -34.15
CA ASP A 279 5.11 -18.74 -35.31
C ASP A 279 6.61 -19.05 -35.01
N GLY A 280 7.06 -18.78 -33.79
CA GLY A 280 8.44 -18.96 -33.35
C GLY A 280 9.37 -17.81 -33.71
N ASN A 281 8.89 -16.79 -34.44
CA ASN A 281 9.64 -15.55 -34.66
C ASN A 281 9.78 -14.79 -33.34
N GLN A 282 10.78 -13.91 -33.28
CA GLN A 282 11.06 -13.13 -32.09
C GLN A 282 11.38 -11.68 -32.44
N VAL A 283 10.98 -10.77 -31.55
CA VAL A 283 11.41 -9.37 -31.54
C VAL A 283 12.24 -9.12 -30.30
N SER A 284 13.32 -8.36 -30.46
CA SER A 284 14.20 -7.93 -29.38
C SER A 284 14.38 -6.42 -29.39
N THR A 285 14.43 -5.81 -28.22
CA THR A 285 14.71 -4.38 -28.04
C THR A 285 15.71 -4.17 -26.91
N TYR A 286 16.52 -3.13 -27.05
CA TYR A 286 17.60 -2.82 -26.12
C TYR A 286 17.63 -1.32 -25.82
N TYR A 287 17.94 -0.97 -24.58
CA TYR A 287 18.21 0.41 -24.20
C TYR A 287 19.39 0.50 -23.24
N LEU A 288 20.36 1.36 -23.53
CA LEU A 288 21.56 1.59 -22.72
C LEU A 288 21.31 2.64 -21.63
N ASN A 289 22.22 2.73 -20.65
CA ASN A 289 22.28 3.82 -19.65
C ASN A 289 21.24 3.73 -18.53
N ILE A 290 21.11 2.57 -17.89
CA ILE A 290 20.45 2.49 -16.58
C ILE A 290 21.39 2.88 -15.45
N ALA A 291 20.83 3.38 -14.35
CA ALA A 291 21.57 3.62 -13.11
C ALA A 291 21.87 2.30 -12.40
N MET A 292 23.12 2.11 -11.96
CA MET A 292 23.49 1.05 -11.03
C MET A 292 23.50 1.64 -9.61
N ASP A 293 23.12 0.86 -8.62
CA ASP A 293 22.88 1.29 -7.23
C ASP A 293 21.83 2.43 -7.09
N GLY A 294 21.05 2.68 -8.14
CA GLY A 294 19.98 3.67 -8.21
C GLY A 294 18.70 3.07 -8.77
N TRP A 295 17.55 3.67 -8.43
CA TRP A 295 16.24 3.21 -8.90
C TRP A 295 16.03 3.56 -10.37
N ASN A 296 15.55 2.58 -11.13
CA ASN A 296 15.14 2.69 -12.52
C ASN A 296 13.71 2.19 -12.64
N HIS A 297 12.80 3.03 -13.10
CA HIS A 297 11.47 2.58 -13.46
C HIS A 297 11.46 2.12 -14.92
N ILE A 298 11.23 0.84 -15.14
CA ILE A 298 11.21 0.23 -16.47
C ILE A 298 9.76 -0.07 -16.83
N ALA A 299 9.31 0.38 -18.01
CA ALA A 299 8.07 -0.06 -18.60
C ALA A 299 8.32 -0.58 -20.03
N VAL A 300 7.75 -1.73 -20.34
CA VAL A 300 7.78 -2.32 -21.68
C VAL A 300 6.36 -2.38 -22.20
N THR A 301 6.14 -1.82 -23.39
CA THR A 301 4.84 -1.88 -24.06
C THR A 301 4.97 -2.61 -25.38
N TRP A 302 3.93 -3.34 -25.73
CA TRP A 302 3.77 -3.95 -27.05
C TRP A 302 2.40 -3.59 -27.62
N ASN A 303 2.35 -3.33 -28.92
CA ASN A 303 1.14 -3.04 -29.67
C ASN A 303 1.19 -3.78 -31.01
N LYS A 304 0.19 -4.62 -31.27
CA LYS A 304 0.11 -5.42 -32.51
C LYS A 304 -0.20 -4.56 -33.73
N THR A 305 -1.19 -3.69 -33.63
CA THR A 305 -1.66 -2.83 -34.73
C THR A 305 -0.57 -1.89 -35.23
N GLU A 306 0.16 -1.25 -34.30
CA GLU A 306 1.30 -0.40 -34.62
C GLU A 306 2.56 -1.23 -34.97
N SER A 307 2.58 -2.52 -34.60
CA SER A 307 3.77 -3.37 -34.67
C SER A 307 4.97 -2.73 -33.95
N LEU A 308 4.75 -2.20 -32.75
CA LEU A 308 5.79 -1.52 -31.97
C LEU A 308 6.00 -2.17 -30.61
N VAL A 309 7.28 -2.33 -30.24
CA VAL A 309 7.73 -2.55 -28.87
C VAL A 309 8.39 -1.27 -28.39
N LYS A 310 7.95 -0.71 -27.26
CA LYS A 310 8.56 0.49 -26.66
C LYS A 310 9.14 0.15 -25.29
N VAL A 311 10.30 0.71 -24.99
CA VAL A 311 10.90 0.70 -23.64
C VAL A 311 10.89 2.13 -23.12
N ALA A 312 10.22 2.34 -22.00
CA ALA A 312 10.26 3.58 -21.25
C ALA A 312 11.11 3.42 -19.99
N LEU A 313 11.93 4.43 -19.72
CA LEU A 313 12.73 4.56 -18.50
C LEU A 313 12.31 5.84 -17.77
N ASN A 314 12.03 5.71 -16.47
CA ASN A 314 11.66 6.82 -15.59
C ASN A 314 10.53 7.69 -16.17
N GLY A 315 9.48 7.03 -16.67
CA GLY A 315 8.29 7.68 -17.20
C GLY A 315 8.46 8.33 -18.57
N THR A 316 9.53 8.05 -19.31
CA THR A 316 9.73 8.57 -20.68
C THR A 316 10.10 7.45 -21.65
N VAL A 317 9.53 7.43 -22.85
CA VAL A 317 9.91 6.46 -23.89
C VAL A 317 11.35 6.76 -24.33
N LYS A 318 12.19 5.72 -24.29
CA LYS A 318 13.61 5.81 -24.65
C LYS A 318 13.97 5.01 -25.89
N GLN A 319 13.27 3.90 -26.13
CA GLN A 319 13.47 3.06 -27.30
C GLN A 319 12.12 2.71 -27.91
N THR A 320 12.04 2.76 -29.24
CA THR A 320 10.91 2.26 -30.03
C THR A 320 11.48 1.34 -31.10
N THR A 321 10.98 0.12 -31.16
CA THR A 321 11.46 -0.92 -32.06
C THR A 321 10.29 -1.49 -32.83
N THR A 322 10.38 -1.49 -34.16
CA THR A 322 9.38 -2.11 -35.03
C THR A 322 9.47 -3.63 -34.90
N SER A 323 8.34 -4.25 -34.56
CA SER A 323 8.20 -5.69 -34.44
C SER A 323 8.06 -6.34 -35.81
N THR A 324 8.79 -7.42 -36.03
CA THR A 324 8.61 -8.31 -37.18
C THR A 324 7.57 -9.41 -36.92
N LEU A 325 7.04 -9.50 -35.68
CA LEU A 325 6.02 -10.45 -35.30
C LEU A 325 4.71 -10.13 -36.03
N LYS A 326 4.31 -11.02 -36.93
CA LYS A 326 3.01 -10.95 -37.63
C LYS A 326 1.96 -11.89 -36.99
N ALA A 327 2.43 -12.94 -36.33
CA ALA A 327 1.59 -13.86 -35.57
C ALA A 327 1.25 -13.28 -34.19
N ASP A 328 0.23 -13.87 -33.54
CA ASP A 328 -0.11 -13.57 -32.16
C ASP A 328 1.06 -13.91 -31.23
N ILE A 329 1.09 -13.25 -30.06
CA ILE A 329 2.06 -13.60 -29.02
C ILE A 329 1.80 -15.03 -28.57
N ARG A 330 2.89 -15.78 -28.38
CA ARG A 330 2.80 -17.13 -27.85
C ARG A 330 2.05 -17.13 -26.52
N ARG A 331 0.94 -17.86 -26.43
CA ARG A 331 0.30 -18.10 -25.13
C ARG A 331 1.19 -19.03 -24.30
N THR A 332 1.52 -18.59 -23.08
CA THR A 332 2.24 -19.44 -22.13
C THR A 332 1.34 -20.58 -21.67
N ALA A 333 1.91 -21.77 -21.50
CA ALA A 333 1.27 -22.88 -20.78
C ALA A 333 1.63 -22.87 -19.28
N HIS A 334 2.51 -21.94 -18.86
CA HIS A 334 2.97 -21.87 -17.49
C HIS A 334 1.99 -21.11 -16.62
N ASN A 335 1.86 -21.57 -15.38
CA ASN A 335 1.07 -20.93 -14.33
C ASN A 335 1.89 -19.97 -13.47
N ILE A 336 3.21 -19.89 -13.69
CA ILE A 336 4.16 -19.09 -12.90
C ILE A 336 5.12 -18.36 -13.83
N TYR A 337 5.36 -17.08 -13.52
CA TYR A 337 6.50 -16.31 -14.03
C TYR A 337 7.51 -16.05 -12.91
N HIS A 338 8.73 -15.69 -13.29
CA HIS A 338 9.84 -15.57 -12.35
C HIS A 338 10.40 -14.15 -12.32
N LEU A 339 10.70 -13.69 -11.10
CA LEU A 339 11.56 -12.54 -10.83
C LEU A 339 12.95 -13.05 -10.43
N GLY A 340 14.01 -12.61 -11.10
CA GLY A 340 15.33 -13.21 -10.94
C GLY A 340 15.49 -14.52 -11.73
N ILE A 341 16.34 -15.45 -11.25
CA ILE A 341 16.73 -16.64 -12.01
C ILE A 341 16.36 -17.93 -11.29
N LYS A 342 15.65 -18.81 -12.00
CA LYS A 342 15.36 -20.17 -11.58
C LYS A 342 16.61 -21.06 -11.73
N SER A 343 17.00 -21.75 -10.66
CA SER A 343 18.32 -22.36 -10.52
C SER A 343 18.41 -23.85 -10.88
N ASP A 344 17.27 -24.52 -10.90
CA ASP A 344 17.08 -25.97 -11.09
C ASP A 344 17.39 -26.45 -12.51
N GLU A 345 17.21 -25.61 -13.54
CA GLU A 345 17.48 -26.00 -14.93
C GLU A 345 18.87 -25.59 -15.45
N LEU A 346 19.72 -24.95 -14.63
CA LEU A 346 20.96 -24.34 -15.11
C LEU A 346 22.19 -24.72 -14.27
N PRO A 347 22.57 -26.01 -14.22
CA PRO A 347 23.81 -26.45 -13.57
C PRO A 347 25.06 -25.79 -14.18
N THR A 348 25.02 -25.40 -15.45
CA THR A 348 26.14 -24.84 -16.23
C THR A 348 26.26 -23.31 -16.19
N ILE A 349 25.25 -22.58 -15.68
CA ILE A 349 25.33 -21.12 -15.57
C ILE A 349 26.15 -20.74 -14.33
N LYS A 350 27.20 -19.94 -14.54
CA LYS A 350 28.08 -19.46 -13.48
C LYS A 350 27.30 -18.59 -12.47
N ASN A 351 27.74 -18.55 -11.21
CA ASN A 351 27.05 -17.82 -10.13
C ASN A 351 26.95 -16.30 -10.35
N ASP A 352 27.68 -15.76 -11.32
CA ASP A 352 27.74 -14.34 -11.66
C ASP A 352 26.59 -13.85 -12.57
N TYR A 353 25.73 -14.76 -13.05
CA TYR A 353 24.58 -14.44 -13.91
C TYR A 353 23.30 -14.02 -13.20
N THR A 354 23.32 -13.85 -11.89
CA THR A 354 22.11 -13.63 -11.08
C THR A 354 21.82 -12.15 -10.85
N PHE A 355 20.54 -11.80 -10.72
CA PHE A 355 20.16 -10.45 -10.29
C PHE A 355 20.50 -10.26 -8.80
N HIS A 356 21.17 -9.16 -8.51
CA HIS A 356 21.45 -8.65 -7.17
C HIS A 356 20.91 -7.22 -7.08
N GLY A 357 20.00 -6.98 -6.16
CA GLY A 357 19.46 -5.65 -5.92
C GLY A 357 18.01 -5.72 -5.50
N HIS A 358 17.31 -4.61 -5.65
CA HIS A 358 15.93 -4.48 -5.19
C HIS A 358 14.96 -4.35 -6.36
N MET A 359 13.75 -4.89 -6.18
CA MET A 359 12.63 -4.70 -7.08
C MET A 359 11.39 -4.28 -6.28
N LYS A 360 10.54 -3.44 -6.86
CA LYS A 360 9.23 -3.09 -6.29
C LYS A 360 8.22 -2.75 -7.38
N HIS A 361 6.95 -2.86 -7.02
CA HIS A 361 5.80 -2.46 -7.84
C HIS A 361 5.75 -3.08 -9.24
N LEU A 362 5.75 -4.41 -9.33
CA LEU A 362 5.48 -5.09 -10.59
C LEU A 362 4.00 -4.92 -10.96
N MET A 363 3.74 -4.26 -12.08
CA MET A 363 2.40 -4.05 -12.63
C MET A 363 2.30 -4.63 -14.04
N VAL A 364 1.19 -5.30 -14.32
CA VAL A 364 0.88 -5.87 -15.64
C VAL A 364 -0.48 -5.36 -16.09
N PHE A 365 -0.55 -4.83 -17.31
CA PHE A 365 -1.73 -4.26 -17.94
C PHE A 365 -2.10 -5.01 -19.22
N ASN A 366 -3.40 -5.20 -19.46
CA ASN A 366 -3.95 -5.80 -20.68
C ASN A 366 -4.10 -4.79 -21.82
N LYS A 367 -3.37 -3.67 -21.76
CA LYS A 367 -3.38 -2.63 -22.80
C LYS A 367 -1.99 -2.04 -22.96
N THR A 368 -1.74 -1.47 -24.14
CA THR A 368 -0.58 -0.61 -24.39
C THR A 368 -0.83 0.74 -23.68
N LEU A 369 -0.01 1.08 -22.69
CA LEU A 369 -0.08 2.37 -22.01
C LEU A 369 0.68 3.44 -22.79
N ASN A 370 0.16 4.66 -22.77
CA ASN A 370 0.88 5.85 -23.23
C ASN A 370 1.80 6.41 -22.12
N VAL A 371 2.57 7.47 -22.44
CA VAL A 371 3.53 8.06 -21.49
C VAL A 371 2.86 8.61 -20.23
N GLU A 372 1.72 9.28 -20.36
CA GLU A 372 0.99 9.87 -19.23
C GLU A 372 0.44 8.77 -18.32
N GLU A 373 -0.10 7.69 -18.90
CA GLU A 373 -0.58 6.53 -18.16
C GLU A 373 0.56 5.81 -17.43
N ILE A 374 1.73 5.65 -18.06
CA ILE A 374 2.94 5.09 -17.43
C ILE A 374 3.36 5.96 -16.25
N GLN A 375 3.40 7.28 -16.40
CA GLN A 375 3.77 8.21 -15.33
C GLN A 375 2.76 8.14 -14.16
N LYS A 376 1.46 8.09 -14.46
CA LYS A 376 0.41 7.94 -13.44
C LYS A 376 0.56 6.63 -12.66
N ALA A 377 0.80 5.52 -13.35
CA ALA A 377 0.99 4.22 -12.71
C ALA A 377 2.32 4.14 -11.92
N MET A 378 3.39 4.77 -12.43
CA MET A 378 4.70 4.83 -11.77
C MET A 378 4.64 5.49 -10.39
N TYR A 379 3.80 6.53 -10.25
CA TYR A 379 3.56 7.26 -8.99
C TYR A 379 2.28 6.83 -8.28
N TYR A 380 1.70 5.66 -8.60
CA TYR A 380 0.41 5.23 -8.08
C TYR A 380 0.32 5.23 -6.54
N ARG A 381 1.40 4.89 -5.86
CA ARG A 381 1.47 4.88 -4.38
C ARG A 381 1.52 6.28 -3.77
N GLU A 382 1.98 7.26 -4.55
CA GLU A 382 2.00 8.70 -4.20
C GLU A 382 0.74 9.44 -4.68
N ASP A 383 -0.25 8.72 -5.19
CA ASP A 383 -1.54 9.29 -5.55
C ASP A 383 -2.49 9.22 -4.37
N GLY A 384 -3.39 10.20 -4.25
CA GLY A 384 -4.41 10.22 -3.20
C GLY A 384 -5.04 11.60 -2.98
N PRO A 385 -5.89 11.73 -1.94
CA PRO A 385 -6.64 12.95 -1.68
C PRO A 385 -5.83 14.05 -0.99
N TRP A 386 -6.27 15.29 -1.19
CA TRP A 386 -5.75 16.43 -0.44
C TRP A 386 -6.02 16.29 1.06
N ILE A 387 -5.02 16.74 1.83
CA ILE A 387 -5.07 16.96 3.28
C ILE A 387 -4.68 18.41 3.58
N GLY A 388 -4.89 18.86 4.82
CA GLY A 388 -4.74 20.26 5.20
C GLY A 388 -3.30 20.77 5.28
N LEU A 389 -2.31 19.96 4.94
CA LEU A 389 -0.91 20.34 5.05
C LEU A 389 -0.46 21.12 3.80
N SER A 390 0.02 22.35 4.00
CA SER A 390 0.53 23.20 2.92
C SER A 390 1.60 24.18 3.39
N VAL A 391 2.35 24.73 2.44
CA VAL A 391 3.32 25.80 2.68
C VAL A 391 2.61 27.15 2.60
N GLN A 392 2.44 27.80 3.76
CA GLN A 392 1.74 29.07 3.88
C GLN A 392 2.71 30.27 3.97
N ASN A 393 2.27 31.45 3.52
CA ASN A 393 2.88 32.77 3.80
C ASN A 393 4.39 32.91 3.54
N ASN A 394 4.88 32.49 2.36
CA ASN A 394 6.30 32.58 1.95
C ASN A 394 7.31 31.94 2.92
N THR A 395 6.83 31.11 3.86
CA THR A 395 7.70 30.22 4.62
C THR A 395 8.12 29.07 3.72
N ASN A 396 9.24 28.42 4.02
CA ASN A 396 9.64 27.16 3.37
C ASN A 396 9.21 25.95 4.22
N THR A 397 8.20 26.11 5.07
CA THR A 397 7.76 25.07 6.02
C THR A 397 6.29 24.72 5.83
N PHE A 398 6.00 23.41 5.88
CA PHE A 398 4.63 22.90 5.84
C PHE A 398 3.93 23.11 7.18
N LYS A 399 2.66 23.52 7.14
CA LYS A 399 1.78 23.71 8.30
C LYS A 399 0.37 23.25 8.00
N TRP A 400 -0.35 22.84 9.04
CA TRP A 400 -1.77 22.50 8.92
C TRP A 400 -2.61 23.77 8.72
N SER A 401 -3.57 23.68 7.81
CA SER A 401 -4.49 24.76 7.46
C SER A 401 -5.41 25.19 8.60
N ASP A 402 -5.76 24.24 9.47
CA ASP A 402 -6.59 24.47 10.66
C ASP A 402 -5.80 24.97 11.88
N GLY A 403 -4.48 25.13 11.75
CA GLY A 403 -3.60 25.57 12.84
C GLY A 403 -3.19 24.46 13.82
N THR A 404 -3.50 23.19 13.54
CA THR A 404 -3.02 22.04 14.33
C THR A 404 -1.50 22.05 14.46
N ASN A 405 -0.97 21.64 15.61
CA ASN A 405 0.47 21.63 15.88
C ASN A 405 1.20 20.59 14.99
N THR A 406 2.35 20.97 14.44
CA THR A 406 3.18 20.14 13.55
C THR A 406 4.16 19.22 14.29
N GLN A 407 4.24 19.26 15.63
CA GLN A 407 5.15 18.41 16.42
C GLN A 407 5.04 16.92 16.10
N PHE A 408 3.83 16.45 15.80
CA PHE A 408 3.63 15.05 15.42
C PHE A 408 4.31 14.71 14.08
N MET A 409 4.37 15.66 13.14
CA MET A 409 5.01 15.45 11.84
C MET A 409 6.51 15.16 11.98
N ASP A 410 7.17 15.86 12.90
CA ASP A 410 8.61 15.71 13.18
C ASP A 410 8.94 14.32 13.72
N GLN A 411 8.00 13.70 14.44
CA GLN A 411 8.17 12.37 15.05
C GLN A 411 7.95 11.21 14.07
N MET A 412 7.32 11.49 12.93
CA MET A 412 6.75 10.44 12.09
C MET A 412 7.58 10.16 10.82
N GLU A 413 8.62 10.97 10.55
CA GLU A 413 9.35 11.02 9.27
C GLU A 413 8.40 11.08 8.05
N GLN A 414 7.15 11.55 8.25
CA GLN A 414 6.09 11.61 7.24
C GLN A 414 6.05 12.97 6.53
N LEU A 415 7.12 13.77 6.62
CA LEU A 415 7.23 14.96 5.80
C LEU A 415 7.03 14.54 4.34
N PRO A 416 6.24 15.30 3.55
CA PRO A 416 6.02 14.96 2.17
C PRO A 416 7.36 14.78 1.51
N SER A 417 7.62 13.56 1.00
CA SER A 417 8.96 13.04 0.64
C SER A 417 9.93 14.17 0.30
N TYR A 418 10.64 14.64 1.34
CA TYR A 418 11.39 15.89 1.30
C TYR A 418 12.63 15.66 0.45
N GLN A 419 12.53 15.89 -0.85
CA GLN A 419 13.73 16.05 -1.66
C GLN A 419 14.38 17.38 -1.24
N PRO A 420 15.70 17.44 -0.97
CA PRO A 420 16.36 18.59 -0.33
C PRO A 420 16.37 19.91 -1.13
N ASN A 421 15.48 20.10 -2.11
CA ASN A 421 15.34 21.39 -2.77
C ASN A 421 13.87 21.80 -3.04
N PRO A 422 13.08 22.10 -1.99
CA PRO A 422 11.71 22.61 -2.13
C PRO A 422 11.64 24.03 -2.73
N SER A 423 12.75 24.78 -2.70
CA SER A 423 12.80 26.18 -3.12
C SER A 423 12.59 26.39 -4.63
N LEU A 424 12.55 25.32 -5.45
CA LEU A 424 12.52 25.39 -6.91
C LEU A 424 11.36 24.63 -7.58
N SER A 425 10.59 23.79 -6.88
CA SER A 425 9.60 22.93 -7.53
C SER A 425 8.22 23.56 -7.70
N GLY A 426 7.83 24.52 -6.86
CA GLY A 426 6.47 25.08 -6.84
C GLY A 426 5.39 24.17 -6.23
N ARG A 427 5.76 22.98 -5.73
CA ARG A 427 4.86 22.02 -5.06
C ARG A 427 4.73 22.39 -3.58
N LYS A 428 3.58 22.95 -3.20
CA LYS A 428 3.35 23.57 -1.88
C LYS A 428 2.19 22.97 -1.10
N CYS A 429 1.48 21.99 -1.65
CA CYS A 429 0.31 21.39 -1.04
C CYS A 429 0.51 19.89 -0.90
N ALA A 430 0.07 19.30 0.20
CA ALA A 430 0.27 17.88 0.45
C ALA A 430 -1.01 17.06 0.26
N LEU A 431 -0.83 15.85 -0.24
CA LEU A 431 -1.86 14.81 -0.28
C LEU A 431 -1.49 13.65 0.66
N PHE A 432 -2.47 12.81 0.94
CA PHE A 432 -2.28 11.52 1.61
C PHE A 432 -2.17 10.40 0.56
N GLY A 433 -1.00 9.77 0.45
CA GLY A 433 -0.73 8.70 -0.51
C GLY A 433 -1.29 7.34 -0.08
N ARG A 434 -1.49 6.45 -1.05
CA ARG A 434 -1.99 5.07 -0.83
C ARG A 434 -1.08 4.20 0.05
N ASN A 435 0.18 4.57 0.18
CA ASN A 435 1.11 3.90 1.08
C ASN A 435 0.96 4.33 2.56
N GLY A 436 0.10 5.31 2.86
CA GLY A 436 -0.06 5.87 4.20
C GLY A 436 0.88 7.02 4.52
N LYS A 437 1.66 7.50 3.54
CA LYS A 437 2.58 8.64 3.67
C LYS A 437 2.02 9.88 3.01
N TRP A 438 2.64 11.02 3.22
CA TRP A 438 2.22 12.27 2.59
C TRP A 438 3.17 12.66 1.46
N PHE A 439 2.68 13.41 0.48
CA PHE A 439 3.45 13.82 -0.70
C PHE A 439 3.09 15.24 -1.10
N ASP A 440 4.09 16.08 -1.39
CA ASP A 440 3.89 17.44 -1.89
C ASP A 440 3.48 17.36 -3.37
N LYS A 441 2.59 18.23 -3.83
CA LYS A 441 2.16 18.34 -5.23
C LYS A 441 1.86 19.80 -5.55
N PHE A 442 1.59 20.09 -6.82
CA PHE A 442 1.17 21.43 -7.22
C PHE A 442 -0.25 21.67 -6.72
N CYS A 443 -0.46 22.78 -6.02
CA CYS A 443 -1.77 23.12 -5.44
C CYS A 443 -2.88 23.28 -6.49
N SER A 444 -2.52 23.52 -7.75
CA SER A 444 -3.42 23.63 -8.90
C SER A 444 -3.94 22.29 -9.42
N GLU A 445 -3.35 21.16 -9.01
CA GLU A 445 -3.86 19.84 -9.37
C GLU A 445 -5.25 19.62 -8.75
N LYS A 446 -6.14 18.98 -9.51
CA LYS A 446 -7.49 18.66 -9.02
C LYS A 446 -7.54 17.23 -8.49
N ARG A 447 -7.91 17.06 -7.22
CA ARG A 447 -7.95 15.77 -6.53
C ARG A 447 -9.15 15.67 -5.61
N SER A 448 -9.55 14.45 -5.27
CA SER A 448 -10.38 14.16 -4.11
C SER A 448 -9.75 14.74 -2.85
N TYR A 449 -10.50 14.89 -1.77
CA TYR A 449 -10.01 15.55 -0.56
C TYR A 449 -10.70 15.03 0.69
N ILE A 450 -10.05 15.15 1.84
CA ILE A 450 -10.61 14.72 3.12
C ILE A 450 -10.86 15.95 3.99
N CYS A 451 -12.08 16.10 4.50
CA CYS A 451 -12.42 17.15 5.46
C CYS A 451 -12.44 16.58 6.88
N LYS A 452 -12.05 17.41 7.86
CA LYS A 452 -12.18 17.19 9.31
C LYS A 452 -12.94 18.35 9.92
N LYS A 453 -13.91 18.06 10.79
CA LYS A 453 -14.60 19.09 11.59
C LYS A 453 -14.83 18.60 13.02
N PRO A 454 -15.04 19.52 13.99
CA PRO A 454 -15.41 19.13 15.35
C PRO A 454 -16.66 18.25 15.37
N PHE A 455 -16.67 17.24 16.24
CA PHE A 455 -17.87 16.51 16.60
C PHE A 455 -18.61 17.32 17.65
N VAL A 456 -19.77 17.88 17.28
CA VAL A 456 -20.62 18.73 18.13
C VAL A 456 -21.93 18.02 18.44
#